data_AF-A0A964H9M2-F1
#
_entry.id   AF-A0A964H9M2-F1
#
_cell.length_a   1.000
_cell.length_b   1.000
_cell.length_c   1.000
_cell.angle_alpha   90.00
_cell.angle_beta   90.00
_cell.angle_gamma   90.00
#
_symmetry.space_group_name_H-M   'P 1'
#
loop_
_entity.id
_entity.type
_entity.pdbx_description
1 polymer ?
#
loop_
_entity_poly.entity_id
_entity_poly.type
_entity_poly.pdbx_seq_one_letter_code
_entity_poly.pdbx_strand_id
1 'polypeptide(L)'
;MRSWSAILPVVLLAAAGCSSTTATTAEDFVKQHAKAYYFNDAKAVAKMTLCAEDSGEVVLPEQIREELRTFHRDSLVRALKDEMKEESRWVSAWRDTKYVSEQDRGGHIAVQVKVGYANSSIVLVRAGKTLKIAPNPSSFE
;
A
#
# COMPACT_ATOMS: atom_id res chain seq x y z
N MET A 1 32.29 48.19 15.30
CA MET A 1 31.24 48.67 14.37
C MET A 1 31.02 47.61 13.31
N ARG A 2 29.74 47.28 13.07
CA ARG A 2 29.15 46.49 11.96
C ARG A 2 29.55 45.01 11.84
N SER A 3 28.85 44.20 12.66
CA SER A 3 28.47 42.82 12.30
C SER A 3 27.37 42.89 11.24
N TRP A 4 27.61 42.32 10.06
CA TRP A 4 26.57 42.13 9.03
C TRP A 4 26.23 40.65 9.01
N SER A 5 25.10 40.32 9.63
CA SER A 5 24.48 39.01 9.61
C SER A 5 24.11 38.64 8.18
N ALA A 6 24.77 37.63 7.62
CA ALA A 6 24.33 36.99 6.39
C ALA A 6 23.03 36.22 6.68
N ILE A 7 21.92 36.71 6.12
CA ILE A 7 20.64 36.01 6.12
C ILE A 7 20.75 34.88 5.10
N LEU A 8 20.97 33.65 5.56
CA LEU A 8 20.85 32.46 4.71
C LEU A 8 19.36 32.26 4.37
N PRO A 9 18.95 32.24 3.10
CA PRO A 9 17.64 31.73 2.74
C PRO A 9 17.64 30.21 2.94
N VAL A 10 16.89 29.75 3.94
CA VAL A 10 16.53 28.33 4.10
C VAL A 10 15.66 27.97 2.90
N VAL A 11 16.30 27.39 1.88
CA VAL A 11 15.60 26.72 0.78
C VAL A 11 14.95 25.48 1.38
N LEU A 12 13.68 25.63 1.79
CA LEU A 12 12.77 24.51 1.98
C LEU A 12 12.63 23.83 0.61
N LEU A 13 13.52 22.89 0.33
CA LEU A 13 13.26 21.79 -0.57
C LEU A 13 12.08 21.02 0.04
N ALA A 14 10.88 21.50 -0.27
CA ALA A 14 9.68 20.70 -0.28
C ALA A 14 10.00 19.55 -1.25
N ALA A 15 10.54 18.48 -0.70
CA ALA A 15 10.66 17.22 -1.39
C ALA A 15 9.27 16.96 -1.95
N ALA A 16 9.16 17.03 -3.28
CA ALA A 16 8.04 16.53 -4.02
C ALA A 16 7.94 15.04 -3.69
N GLY A 17 7.26 14.73 -2.58
CA GLY A 17 6.79 13.41 -2.24
C GLY A 17 5.67 13.08 -3.21
N CYS A 18 6.03 12.93 -4.48
CA CYS A 18 5.25 12.12 -5.40
C CYS A 18 5.10 10.78 -4.69
N SER A 19 3.92 10.55 -4.11
CA SER A 19 3.48 9.28 -3.54
C SER A 19 3.28 8.30 -4.70
N SER A 20 4.38 7.98 -5.40
CA SER A 20 4.52 6.78 -6.20
C SER A 20 5.01 5.72 -5.25
N THR A 21 4.10 4.88 -4.81
CA THR A 21 4.43 3.58 -4.25
C THR A 21 5.21 2.82 -5.31
N THR A 22 6.48 2.52 -5.00
CA THR A 22 7.47 1.92 -5.91
C THR A 22 7.92 0.54 -5.46
N ALA A 23 7.25 -0.03 -4.46
CA ALA A 23 7.64 -1.32 -3.89
C ALA A 23 7.72 -2.41 -4.97
N THR A 24 8.90 -3.01 -5.13
CA THR A 24 9.18 -4.08 -6.09
C THR A 24 9.40 -5.44 -5.40
N THR A 25 9.58 -5.44 -4.09
CA THR A 25 9.75 -6.61 -3.20
C THR A 25 8.65 -6.63 -2.14
N ALA A 26 8.25 -7.80 -1.62
CA ALA A 26 7.17 -7.85 -0.64
C ALA A 26 7.54 -7.20 0.69
N GLU A 27 8.79 -7.31 1.12
CA GLU A 27 9.25 -6.67 2.35
C GLU A 27 9.09 -5.15 2.27
N ASP A 28 9.52 -4.54 1.15
CA ASP A 28 9.37 -3.11 0.93
C ASP A 28 7.89 -2.71 0.77
N PHE A 29 7.08 -3.56 0.13
CA PHE A 29 5.64 -3.38 0.06
C PHE A 29 5.02 -3.30 1.46
N VAL A 30 5.26 -4.29 2.32
CA VAL A 30 4.69 -4.34 3.67
C VAL A 30 5.13 -3.11 4.48
N LYS A 31 6.41 -2.72 4.38
CA LYS A 31 6.94 -1.53 5.04
C LYS A 31 6.27 -0.24 4.56
N GLN A 32 6.11 -0.05 3.24
CA GLN A 32 5.45 1.12 2.68
C GLN A 32 3.95 1.14 3.02
N HIS A 33 3.30 -0.01 3.03
CA HIS A 33 1.89 -0.16 3.37
C HIS A 33 1.64 0.23 4.82
N ALA A 34 2.39 -0.35 5.76
CA ALA A 34 2.31 -0.03 7.17
C ALA A 34 2.60 1.46 7.43
N LYS A 35 3.58 2.03 6.71
CA LYS A 35 3.89 3.46 6.76
C LYS A 35 2.72 4.32 6.26
N ALA A 36 2.03 3.93 5.20
CA ALA A 36 0.86 4.65 4.69
C ALA A 36 -0.27 4.67 5.73
N TYR A 37 -0.53 3.56 6.42
CA TYR A 37 -1.44 3.53 7.57
C TYR A 37 -0.95 4.38 8.75
N TYR A 38 0.34 4.36 9.07
CA TYR A 38 0.93 5.20 10.12
C TYR A 38 0.65 6.70 9.90
N PHE A 39 0.72 7.15 8.65
CA PHE A 39 0.47 8.56 8.28
C PHE A 39 -0.97 8.86 7.87
N ASN A 40 -1.90 7.91 8.00
CA ASN A 40 -3.28 8.03 7.53
C ASN A 40 -3.39 8.47 6.05
N ASP A 41 -2.46 7.99 5.20
CA ASP A 41 -2.43 8.31 3.77
C ASP A 41 -3.30 7.31 2.99
N ALA A 42 -4.63 7.54 3.05
CA ALA A 42 -5.61 6.74 2.34
C ALA A 42 -5.35 6.66 0.82
N LYS A 43 -4.74 7.69 0.21
CA LYS A 43 -4.42 7.67 -1.23
C LYS A 43 -3.26 6.73 -1.52
N ALA A 44 -2.22 6.74 -0.68
CA ALA A 44 -1.11 5.80 -0.81
C ALA A 44 -1.58 4.35 -0.63
N VAL A 45 -2.39 4.07 0.41
CA VAL A 45 -2.96 2.73 0.62
C VAL A 45 -3.77 2.30 -0.60
N ALA A 46 -4.71 3.12 -1.07
CA ALA A 46 -5.54 2.80 -2.23
C ALA A 46 -4.74 2.61 -3.54
N LYS A 47 -3.57 3.23 -3.66
CA LYS A 47 -2.67 3.03 -4.82
C LYS A 47 -1.94 1.68 -4.75
N MET A 48 -1.66 1.20 -3.53
CA MET A 48 -1.07 -0.10 -3.26
C MET A 48 -2.07 -1.25 -3.32
N THR A 49 -3.37 -0.96 -3.29
CA THR A 49 -4.42 -1.95 -3.50
C THR A 49 -4.67 -2.16 -4.99
N LEU A 50 -4.88 -3.41 -5.38
CA LEU A 50 -5.32 -3.78 -6.72
C LEU A 50 -6.78 -3.33 -6.93
N CYS A 51 -7.01 -2.52 -7.96
CA CYS A 51 -8.34 -2.04 -8.34
C CYS A 51 -8.67 -2.34 -9.81
N ALA A 52 -9.92 -2.10 -10.21
CA ALA A 52 -10.39 -2.29 -11.59
C ALA A 52 -9.45 -1.67 -12.64
N GLU A 53 -8.92 -0.48 -12.32
CA GLU A 53 -8.07 0.32 -13.20
C GLU A 53 -6.70 -0.31 -13.46
N ASP A 54 -6.28 -1.29 -12.63
CA ASP A 54 -5.00 -1.99 -12.75
C ASP A 54 -5.13 -3.31 -13.51
N SER A 55 -6.35 -3.75 -13.84
CA SER A 55 -6.64 -5.07 -14.42
C SER A 55 -5.95 -5.33 -15.78
N GLY A 56 -5.64 -4.29 -16.54
CA GLY A 56 -4.91 -4.40 -17.80
C GLY A 56 -3.41 -4.67 -17.64
N GLU A 57 -2.85 -4.50 -16.45
CA GLU A 57 -1.42 -4.67 -16.16
C GLU A 57 -1.10 -6.01 -15.49
N VAL A 58 -2.11 -6.81 -15.16
CA VAL A 58 -1.97 -8.03 -14.36
C VAL A 58 -2.71 -9.19 -15.02
N VAL A 59 -2.05 -10.34 -15.13
CA VAL A 59 -2.72 -11.58 -15.54
C VAL A 59 -3.49 -12.15 -14.36
N LEU A 60 -4.79 -11.90 -14.34
CA LEU A 60 -5.70 -12.35 -13.27
C LEU A 60 -6.63 -13.47 -13.77
N PRO A 61 -6.94 -14.47 -12.92
CA PRO A 61 -8.07 -15.36 -13.15
C PRO A 61 -9.37 -14.59 -13.38
N GLU A 62 -10.27 -15.12 -14.22
CA GLU A 62 -11.51 -14.42 -14.61
C GLU A 62 -12.37 -14.05 -13.40
N GLN A 63 -12.47 -14.95 -12.41
CA GLN A 63 -13.21 -14.70 -11.18
C GLN A 63 -12.71 -13.44 -10.45
N ILE A 64 -11.40 -13.26 -10.33
CA ILE A 64 -10.81 -12.09 -9.68
C ILE A 64 -11.07 -10.83 -10.51
N ARG A 65 -11.04 -10.92 -11.85
CA ARG A 65 -11.38 -9.77 -12.71
C ARG A 65 -12.81 -9.33 -12.50
N GLU A 66 -13.76 -10.26 -12.40
CA GLU A 66 -15.17 -9.95 -12.11
C GLU A 66 -15.33 -9.30 -10.74
N GLU A 67 -14.67 -9.81 -9.69
CA GLU A 67 -14.67 -9.19 -8.36
C GLU A 67 -14.15 -7.75 -8.41
N LEU A 68 -13.08 -7.50 -9.17
CA LEU A 68 -12.48 -6.17 -9.29
C LEU A 68 -13.31 -5.19 -10.11
N ARG A 69 -14.22 -5.63 -11.00
CA ARG A 69 -14.99 -4.71 -11.88
C ARG A 69 -15.74 -3.62 -11.11
N THR A 70 -16.18 -3.93 -9.90
CA THR A 70 -16.92 -2.99 -9.04
C THR A 70 -16.03 -2.29 -8.01
N PHE A 71 -14.76 -2.69 -7.93
CA PHE A 71 -13.82 -2.22 -6.92
C PHE A 71 -12.98 -1.03 -7.45
N HIS A 72 -13.57 0.17 -7.32
CA HIS A 72 -12.98 1.41 -7.79
C HIS A 72 -12.11 2.11 -6.74
N ARG A 73 -10.98 2.66 -7.19
CA ARG A 73 -10.01 3.33 -6.31
C ARG A 73 -10.62 4.51 -5.53
N ASP A 74 -11.46 5.33 -6.16
CA ASP A 74 -12.06 6.49 -5.49
C ASP A 74 -13.04 6.12 -4.37
N SER A 75 -13.75 4.99 -4.52
CA SER A 75 -14.61 4.45 -3.47
C SER A 75 -13.77 3.90 -2.32
N LEU A 76 -12.66 3.21 -2.63
CA LEU A 76 -11.71 2.74 -1.62
C LEU A 76 -11.07 3.89 -0.84
N VAL A 77 -10.64 4.97 -1.50
CA VAL A 77 -10.07 6.15 -0.82
C VAL A 77 -11.06 6.76 0.17
N ARG A 78 -12.35 6.84 -0.19
CA ARG A 78 -13.38 7.35 0.72
C ARG A 78 -13.55 6.45 1.94
N ALA A 79 -13.70 5.14 1.72
CA ALA A 79 -13.83 4.16 2.80
C ALA A 79 -12.62 4.19 3.75
N LEU A 80 -11.39 4.20 3.22
CA LEU A 80 -10.16 4.27 4.00
C LEU A 80 -10.07 5.57 4.83
N LYS A 81 -10.50 6.71 4.27
CA LYS A 81 -10.50 7.97 5.02
C LYS A 81 -11.43 7.92 6.22
N ASP A 82 -12.60 7.31 6.08
CA ASP A 82 -13.55 7.20 7.19
C ASP A 82 -13.04 6.21 8.24
N GLU A 83 -12.49 5.07 7.80
CA GLU A 83 -11.86 4.09 8.70
C GLU A 83 -10.67 4.67 9.48
N MET A 84 -9.80 5.45 8.81
CA MET A 84 -8.64 6.09 9.43
C MET A 84 -9.03 7.19 10.42
N LYS A 85 -10.15 7.92 10.20
CA LYS A 85 -10.67 8.89 11.17
C LYS A 85 -11.17 8.23 12.44
N GLU A 86 -11.75 7.03 12.31
CA GLU A 86 -12.28 6.26 13.44
C GLU A 86 -11.18 5.56 14.24
N GLU A 87 -9.91 5.65 13.81
CA GLU A 87 -8.77 4.91 14.38
C GLU A 87 -9.13 3.43 14.64
N SER A 88 -9.74 2.81 13.63
CA SER A 88 -10.27 1.45 13.75
C SER A 88 -9.17 0.47 14.23
N ARG A 89 -9.60 -0.64 14.85
CA ARG A 89 -8.68 -1.73 15.22
C ARG A 89 -7.87 -2.22 14.02
N TRP A 90 -8.46 -2.19 12.83
CA TRP A 90 -7.80 -2.57 11.57
C TRP A 90 -6.71 -1.57 11.15
N VAL A 91 -6.97 -0.27 11.28
CA VAL A 91 -5.96 0.77 11.02
C VAL A 91 -4.75 0.59 11.94
N SER A 92 -5.00 0.37 13.23
CA SER A 92 -3.93 0.08 14.20
C SER A 92 -3.19 -1.22 13.86
N ALA A 93 -3.92 -2.27 13.45
CA ALA A 93 -3.33 -3.55 13.07
C ALA A 93 -2.39 -3.41 11.87
N TRP A 94 -2.83 -2.72 10.81
CA TRP A 94 -2.05 -2.50 9.60
C TRP A 94 -0.81 -1.64 9.80
N ARG A 95 -0.91 -0.64 10.69
CA ARG A 95 0.23 0.21 11.07
C ARG A 95 1.38 -0.58 11.67
N ASP A 96 1.06 -1.62 12.43
CA ASP A 96 2.04 -2.42 13.18
C ASP A 96 2.43 -3.71 12.43
N THR A 97 1.99 -3.87 11.17
CA THR A 97 2.26 -5.05 10.36
C THR A 97 3.74 -5.15 9.97
N LYS A 98 4.29 -6.36 10.05
CA LYS A 98 5.68 -6.67 9.69
C LYS A 98 5.76 -7.84 8.71
N TYR A 99 6.71 -7.78 7.79
CA TYR A 99 7.04 -8.88 6.89
C TYR A 99 7.63 -10.06 7.68
N VAL A 100 7.34 -11.29 7.26
CA VAL A 100 7.91 -12.53 7.82
C VAL A 100 8.59 -13.35 6.74
N SER A 101 7.85 -13.75 5.70
CA SER A 101 8.38 -14.56 4.59
C SER A 101 7.49 -14.41 3.35
N GLU A 102 7.97 -14.85 2.20
CA GLU A 102 7.19 -14.91 0.96
C GLU A 102 7.41 -16.21 0.20
N GLN A 103 6.46 -16.51 -0.68
CA GLN A 103 6.56 -17.59 -1.66
C GLN A 103 5.99 -17.10 -2.99
N ASP A 104 6.84 -17.09 -4.03
CA ASP A 104 6.41 -16.80 -5.40
C ASP A 104 5.67 -18.02 -5.98
N ARG A 105 4.47 -17.78 -6.52
CA ARG A 105 3.58 -18.79 -7.12
C ARG A 105 3.43 -18.58 -8.63
N GLY A 106 4.30 -17.80 -9.26
CA GLY A 106 4.30 -17.49 -10.69
C GLY A 106 3.30 -16.40 -11.10
N GLY A 107 2.05 -16.49 -10.63
CA GLY A 107 1.01 -15.47 -10.91
C GLY A 107 0.85 -14.43 -9.79
N HIS A 108 1.23 -14.79 -8.57
CA HIS A 108 1.13 -13.95 -7.38
C HIS A 108 2.21 -14.34 -6.37
N ILE A 109 2.38 -13.53 -5.33
CA ILE A 109 3.30 -13.76 -4.23
C ILE A 109 2.46 -13.92 -2.97
N ALA A 110 2.52 -15.09 -2.35
CA ALA A 110 1.91 -15.33 -1.04
C ALA A 110 2.89 -14.84 0.03
N VAL A 111 2.47 -13.86 0.84
CA VAL A 111 3.34 -13.21 1.82
C VAL A 111 2.79 -13.46 3.21
N GLN A 112 3.63 -14.01 4.09
CA GLN A 112 3.35 -14.13 5.50
C GLN A 112 3.75 -12.82 6.19
N VAL A 113 2.83 -12.30 6.98
CA VAL A 113 3.01 -11.07 7.75
C VAL A 113 2.62 -11.31 9.20
N LYS A 114 3.19 -10.49 10.09
CA LYS A 114 2.79 -10.41 11.49
C LYS A 114 1.98 -9.14 11.70
N VAL A 115 0.71 -9.28 12.04
CA VAL A 115 -0.20 -8.17 12.33
C VAL A 115 -0.38 -8.10 13.84
N GLY A 116 0.28 -7.14 14.49
CA GLY A 116 0.39 -7.11 15.95
C GLY A 116 1.10 -8.37 16.48
N TYR A 117 0.34 -9.27 17.11
CA TYR A 117 0.85 -10.54 17.66
C TYR A 117 0.45 -11.79 16.86
N ALA A 118 -0.40 -11.65 15.83
CA ALA A 118 -0.91 -12.76 15.02
C ALA A 118 -0.15 -12.88 13.69
N ASN A 119 0.02 -14.11 13.22
CA ASN A 119 0.46 -14.35 11.84
C ASN A 119 -0.75 -14.31 10.91
N SER A 120 -0.58 -13.72 9.74
CA SER A 120 -1.59 -13.64 8.68
C SER A 120 -0.91 -13.79 7.32
N SER A 121 -1.69 -14.13 6.30
CA SER A 121 -1.26 -14.09 4.91
C SER A 121 -1.85 -12.88 4.20
N ILE A 122 -1.09 -12.34 3.24
CA ILE A 122 -1.58 -11.44 2.21
C ILE A 122 -1.13 -11.95 0.85
N VAL A 123 -1.82 -11.54 -0.21
CA VAL A 123 -1.45 -11.87 -1.59
C VAL A 123 -1.04 -10.59 -2.31
N LEU A 124 0.15 -10.61 -2.90
CA LEU A 124 0.64 -9.54 -3.76
C LEU A 124 0.65 -9.97 -5.21
N VAL A 125 0.32 -9.05 -6.11
CA VAL A 125 0.42 -9.22 -7.56
C VAL A 125 1.32 -8.15 -8.15
N ARG A 126 2.00 -8.47 -9.26
CA ARG A 126 2.80 -7.50 -10.02
C ARG A 126 1.90 -6.76 -11.00
N ALA A 127 1.75 -5.45 -10.80
CA ALA A 127 1.11 -4.52 -11.75
C ALA A 127 2.21 -3.62 -12.33
N GLY A 128 2.59 -3.90 -13.58
CA GLY A 128 3.73 -3.26 -14.23
C GLY A 128 5.03 -3.51 -13.45
N LYS A 129 5.63 -2.43 -12.93
CA LYS A 129 6.89 -2.48 -12.15
C LYS A 129 6.69 -2.51 -10.63
N THR A 130 5.44 -2.50 -10.16
CA THR A 130 5.12 -2.34 -8.74
C THR A 130 4.30 -3.51 -8.22
N LEU A 131 4.36 -3.74 -6.91
CA LEU A 131 3.50 -4.71 -6.23
C LEU A 131 2.22 -4.05 -5.72
N LYS A 132 1.12 -4.81 -5.79
CA LYS A 132 -0.17 -4.44 -5.23
C LYS A 132 -0.77 -5.56 -4.40
N ILE A 133 -1.46 -5.23 -3.32
CA ILE A 133 -2.21 -6.21 -2.51
C ILE A 133 -3.56 -6.52 -3.17
N ALA A 134 -3.88 -7.80 -3.28
CA ALA A 134 -5.22 -8.24 -3.68
C ALA A 134 -6.22 -8.01 -2.53
N PRO A 135 -7.37 -7.37 -2.78
CA PRO A 135 -8.37 -7.10 -1.74
C PRO A 135 -9.02 -8.38 -1.18
N ASN A 136 -9.02 -9.47 -1.95
CA ASN A 136 -9.58 -10.76 -1.57
C ASN A 136 -8.55 -11.88 -1.76
N PRO A 137 -7.72 -12.17 -0.74
CA PRO A 137 -6.64 -13.16 -0.83
C PRO A 137 -7.12 -14.59 -1.14
N SER A 138 -8.32 -14.98 -0.68
CA SER A 138 -8.83 -16.35 -0.84
C SER A 138 -9.14 -16.73 -2.29
N SER A 139 -9.27 -15.77 -3.19
CA SER A 139 -9.52 -16.03 -4.62
C SER A 139 -8.26 -16.48 -5.36
N PHE A 140 -7.11 -16.59 -4.69
CA PHE A 140 -5.81 -16.99 -5.24
C PHE A 140 -5.28 -18.34 -4.71
N GLU A 141 -6.02 -19.01 -3.83
CA GLU A 141 -5.68 -20.34 -3.28
C GLU A 141 -6.13 -21.51 -4.16
#